data_AF-A0A7S1DB83-F1
#
_entry.id   AF-A0A7S1DB83-F1
#
_cell.length_a   1.000
_cell.length_b   1.000
_cell.length_c   1.000
_cell.angle_alpha   90.00
_cell.angle_beta   90.00
_cell.angle_gamma   90.00
#
_symmetry.space_group_name_H-M   'P 1'
#
loop_
_entity.id
_entity.type
_entity.pdbx_description
1 polymer ?
#
loop_
_entity_poly.entity_id
_entity_poly.type
_entity_poly.pdbx_seq_one_letter_code
_entity_poly.pdbx_strand_id
1 'polypeptide(L)'
;VSVDKRTDRCRPRMSELPAKEADNKPAEASKGDETKLTEDGKPMSKNALKRQRRWQQKMEIKKRRKQQEKDIKIAKAKAQGRDLVQERKDQEERTKSGEGHRRREELWQKRMRSSADKSFRVCVDCSFEEKMTFKEINSLSLQIRYCYAANKRSKNPVYLSVSSLNGQTRTL
;
A
#
# COMPACT_ATOMS: atom_id res chain seq x y z
N VAL A 1 17.63 33.39 -11.03
CA VAL A 1 16.90 33.53 -9.75
C VAL A 1 15.42 33.55 -10.08
N SER A 2 14.74 32.42 -9.90
CA SER A 2 13.30 32.31 -10.12
C SER A 2 12.74 31.41 -9.05
N VAL A 3 12.26 32.05 -7.99
CA VAL A 3 11.59 31.42 -6.84
C VAL A 3 10.11 31.61 -7.10
N ASP A 4 9.39 30.52 -7.37
CA ASP A 4 7.93 30.57 -7.40
C ASP A 4 7.30 29.76 -6.28
N LYS A 5 6.30 30.41 -5.68
CA LYS A 5 5.86 30.29 -4.31
C LYS A 5 4.99 29.05 -4.10
N ARG A 6 5.30 28.27 -3.07
CA ARG A 6 4.39 27.27 -2.49
C ARG A 6 3.25 28.03 -1.81
N THR A 7 2.04 27.90 -2.32
CA THR A 7 0.83 28.42 -1.66
C THR A 7 0.33 27.38 -0.67
N ASP A 8 0.45 27.71 0.62
CA ASP A 8 -0.15 27.01 1.75
C ASP A 8 -1.69 27.00 1.64
N ARG A 9 -2.29 25.81 1.58
CA ARG A 9 -3.75 25.66 1.76
C ARG A 9 -4.07 25.65 3.24
N CYS A 10 -4.42 26.83 3.74
CA CYS A 10 -5.12 27.04 5.00
C CYS A 10 -6.39 26.17 5.06
N ARG A 11 -6.53 25.40 6.13
CA ARG A 11 -7.71 24.58 6.45
C ARG A 11 -8.74 25.48 7.13
N PRO A 12 -9.99 25.61 6.65
CA PRO A 12 -10.96 26.50 7.30
C PRO A 12 -11.42 25.94 8.66
N ARG A 13 -11.36 26.82 9.66
CA ARG A 13 -11.86 26.68 11.03
C ARG A 13 -13.39 26.69 11.00
N MET A 14 -14.01 25.54 11.27
CA MET A 14 -15.47 25.45 11.43
C MET A 14 -15.84 25.81 12.86
N SER A 15 -16.77 26.75 12.95
CA SER A 15 -17.31 27.47 14.09
C SER A 15 -18.14 26.61 15.05
N GLU A 16 -18.12 27.03 16.31
CA GLU A 16 -18.86 26.56 17.47
C GLU A 16 -20.36 26.91 17.40
N LEU A 17 -21.21 26.01 17.90
CA LEU A 17 -22.61 26.26 18.30
C LEU A 17 -23.04 25.21 19.38
N PRO A 18 -24.05 25.47 20.22
CA PRO A 18 -23.85 25.71 21.66
C PRO A 18 -24.29 24.59 22.60
N ALA A 19 -23.93 24.78 23.88
CA ALA A 19 -24.23 23.95 25.04
C ALA A 19 -25.73 23.90 25.40
N LYS A 20 -26.16 22.72 25.89
CA LYS A 20 -27.33 22.57 26.79
C LYS A 20 -26.94 21.65 27.95
N GLU A 21 -26.83 22.24 29.13
CA GLU A 21 -27.01 21.61 30.46
C GLU A 21 -28.42 21.04 30.57
N ALA A 22 -28.80 20.17 31.52
CA ALA A 22 -28.18 19.16 32.37
C ALA A 22 -29.39 18.46 32.99
N ASP A 23 -29.36 17.13 33.14
CA ASP A 23 -30.17 16.50 34.18
C ASP A 23 -29.44 15.24 34.67
N ASN A 24 -29.21 15.22 35.97
CA ASN A 24 -28.40 14.26 36.68
C ASN A 24 -29.23 13.74 37.86
N LYS A 25 -29.49 12.44 37.91
CA LYS A 25 -29.43 11.68 39.16
C LYS A 25 -29.27 10.16 38.89
N PRO A 26 -28.62 9.43 39.82
CA PRO A 26 -27.82 8.26 39.51
C PRO A 26 -28.53 6.94 39.78
N ALA A 27 -28.13 5.89 39.06
CA ALA A 27 -28.43 4.51 39.45
C ALA A 27 -27.27 3.57 39.09
N GLU A 28 -26.65 3.09 40.17
CA GLU A 28 -26.03 1.78 40.39
C GLU A 28 -24.90 1.25 39.49
N ALA A 29 -23.77 1.06 40.19
CA ALA A 29 -22.64 0.27 39.77
C ALA A 29 -23.01 -1.22 39.63
N SER A 30 -22.84 -1.76 38.42
CA SER A 30 -22.57 -3.18 38.23
C SER A 30 -21.22 -3.33 37.52
N LYS A 31 -20.16 -3.47 38.33
CA LYS A 31 -18.86 -3.95 37.86
C LYS A 31 -19.00 -5.44 37.51
N GLY A 32 -19.44 -5.74 36.30
CA GLY A 32 -19.18 -7.02 35.65
C GLY A 32 -17.77 -7.01 35.06
N ASP A 33 -16.76 -7.40 35.83
CA ASP A 33 -15.42 -7.63 35.31
C ASP A 33 -15.42 -9.00 34.61
N GLU A 34 -15.78 -9.03 33.32
CA GLU A 34 -15.55 -10.22 32.49
C GLU A 34 -14.03 -10.37 32.27
N THR A 35 -13.37 -11.10 33.19
CA THR A 35 -11.99 -11.54 33.04
C THR A 35 -11.87 -12.50 31.85
N LYS A 36 -11.40 -11.98 30.71
CA LYS A 36 -10.97 -12.83 29.59
C LYS A 36 -9.61 -13.45 29.91
N LEU A 37 -9.60 -14.78 30.05
CA LEU A 37 -8.42 -15.61 30.30
C LEU A 37 -7.57 -15.76 29.02
N THR A 38 -6.25 -15.83 29.17
CA THR A 38 -5.34 -16.30 28.08
C THR A 38 -5.46 -17.81 27.89
N GLU A 39 -4.90 -18.36 26.80
CA GLU A 39 -4.89 -19.82 26.57
C GLU A 39 -4.19 -20.59 27.71
N ASP A 40 -3.34 -19.93 28.51
CA ASP A 40 -2.71 -20.46 29.73
C ASP A 40 -3.52 -20.26 31.03
N GLY A 41 -4.82 -19.91 30.96
CA GLY A 41 -5.70 -19.80 32.12
C GLY A 41 -5.36 -18.67 33.09
N LYS A 42 -4.54 -17.68 32.69
CA LYS A 42 -4.16 -16.54 33.53
C LYS A 42 -4.97 -15.29 33.15
N PRO A 43 -5.46 -14.49 34.12
CA PRO A 43 -6.20 -13.27 33.80
C PRO A 43 -5.29 -12.27 33.08
N MET A 44 -5.72 -11.82 31.90
CA MET A 44 -5.00 -10.81 31.12
C MET A 44 -4.71 -9.57 31.97
N SER A 45 -3.46 -9.13 32.02
CA SER A 45 -3.08 -7.88 32.69
C SER A 45 -3.93 -6.71 32.19
N LYS A 46 -4.35 -5.79 33.08
CA LYS A 46 -5.14 -4.59 32.73
C LYS A 46 -4.54 -3.80 31.55
N ASN A 47 -3.21 -3.81 31.41
CA ASN A 47 -2.49 -3.18 30.30
C ASN A 47 -2.62 -3.94 28.98
N ALA A 48 -2.61 -5.28 29.02
CA ALA A 48 -2.83 -6.13 27.85
C ALA A 48 -4.27 -5.97 27.32
N LEU A 49 -5.26 -5.97 28.22
CA LEU A 49 -6.66 -5.73 27.87
C LEU A 49 -6.88 -4.33 27.27
N LYS A 50 -6.23 -3.30 27.82
CA LYS A 50 -6.25 -1.93 27.27
C LYS A 50 -5.61 -1.84 25.88
N ARG A 51 -4.51 -2.55 25.63
CA ARG A 51 -3.88 -2.62 24.29
C ARG A 51 -4.78 -3.31 23.28
N GLN A 52 -5.42 -4.41 23.66
CA GLN A 52 -6.37 -5.14 22.81
C GLN A 52 -7.59 -4.27 22.44
N ARG A 53 -8.21 -3.60 23.43
CA ARG A 53 -9.33 -2.67 23.18
C ARG A 53 -8.92 -1.53 22.22
N ARG A 54 -7.74 -0.93 22.41
CA ARG A 54 -7.23 0.12 21.51
C ARG A 54 -6.97 -0.40 20.10
N TRP A 55 -6.45 -1.63 19.96
CA TRP A 55 -6.23 -2.26 18.65
C TRP A 55 -7.56 -2.52 17.95
N GLN A 56 -8.55 -3.09 18.66
CA GLN A 56 -9.90 -3.31 18.13
C GLN A 56 -10.56 -2.00 17.68
N GLN A 57 -10.50 -0.95 18.50
CA GLN A 57 -10.99 0.38 18.13
C GLN A 57 -10.29 0.93 16.88
N LYS A 58 -8.97 0.79 16.77
CA LYS A 58 -8.22 1.21 15.56
C LYS A 58 -8.66 0.41 14.33
N MET A 59 -8.87 -0.89 14.46
CA MET A 59 -9.33 -1.74 13.36
C MET A 59 -10.75 -1.37 12.92
N GLU A 60 -11.64 -1.08 13.87
CA GLU A 60 -13.00 -0.64 13.59
C GLU A 60 -13.03 0.72 12.88
N ILE A 61 -12.22 1.68 13.36
CA ILE A 61 -12.07 2.99 12.69
C ILE A 61 -11.53 2.82 11.26
N LYS A 62 -10.53 1.96 11.05
CA LYS A 62 -9.99 1.66 9.72
C LYS A 62 -11.06 1.04 8.81
N LYS A 63 -11.85 0.09 9.34
CA LYS A 63 -12.95 -0.56 8.61
C LYS A 63 -14.02 0.46 8.22
N ARG A 64 -14.44 1.32 9.15
CA ARG A 64 -15.41 2.39 8.90
C ARG A 64 -14.91 3.38 7.85
N ARG A 65 -13.65 3.84 7.94
CA ARG A 65 -13.05 4.73 6.94
C ARG A 65 -13.03 4.09 5.56
N LYS A 66 -12.61 2.83 5.47
CA LYS A 66 -12.60 2.07 4.21
C LYS A 66 -14.00 1.94 3.62
N GLN A 67 -15.04 1.77 4.45
CA GLN A 67 -16.42 1.69 3.98
C GLN A 67 -16.90 3.06 3.47
N GLN A 68 -16.68 4.13 4.23
CA GLN A 68 -17.02 5.50 3.81
C GLN A 68 -16.35 5.88 2.49
N GLU A 69 -15.05 5.57 2.32
CA GLU A 69 -14.32 5.82 1.07
C GLU A 69 -14.92 5.04 -0.12
N LYS A 70 -15.33 3.78 0.10
CA LYS A 70 -16.02 2.99 -0.92
C LYS A 70 -17.36 3.61 -1.29
N ASP A 71 -18.16 4.01 -0.31
CA ASP A 71 -19.49 4.58 -0.52
C ASP A 71 -19.39 5.92 -1.26
N ILE A 72 -18.44 6.77 -0.87
CA ILE A 72 -18.12 8.02 -1.59
C ILE A 72 -17.71 7.73 -3.03
N LYS A 73 -16.86 6.72 -3.27
CA LYS A 73 -16.43 6.35 -4.62
C LYS A 73 -17.60 5.85 -5.46
N ILE A 74 -18.48 5.04 -4.88
CA ILE A 74 -19.69 4.53 -5.55
C ILE A 74 -20.65 5.66 -5.86
N ALA A 75 -20.94 6.54 -4.90
CA ALA A 75 -21.80 7.71 -5.08
C ALA A 75 -21.25 8.65 -6.16
N LYS A 76 -19.93 8.90 -6.17
CA LYS A 76 -19.27 9.71 -7.20
C LYS A 76 -19.35 9.08 -8.59
N ALA A 77 -19.16 7.77 -8.70
CA ALA A 77 -19.30 7.06 -9.97
C ALA A 77 -20.74 7.10 -10.50
N LYS A 78 -21.74 6.88 -9.62
CA LYS A 78 -23.16 7.01 -9.95
C LYS A 78 -23.52 8.43 -10.38
N ALA A 79 -23.04 9.45 -9.67
CA ALA A 79 -23.26 10.86 -10.03
C ALA A 79 -22.63 11.24 -11.37
N GLN A 80 -21.56 10.55 -11.78
CA GLN A 80 -20.92 10.71 -13.09
C GLN A 80 -21.57 9.85 -14.19
N GLY A 81 -22.67 9.15 -13.90
CA GLY A 81 -23.35 8.26 -14.84
C GLY A 81 -22.55 7.03 -15.24
N ARG A 82 -21.50 6.66 -14.48
CA ARG A 82 -20.66 5.49 -14.79
C ARG A 82 -21.28 4.23 -14.24
N ASP A 83 -21.46 3.23 -15.11
CA ASP A 83 -21.84 1.89 -14.69
C ASP A 83 -20.60 1.10 -14.19
N LEU A 84 -20.49 1.02 -12.87
CA LEU A 84 -19.41 0.32 -12.18
C LEU A 84 -19.40 -1.19 -12.46
N VAL A 85 -20.54 -1.80 -12.82
CA VAL A 85 -20.63 -3.24 -13.10
C VAL A 85 -20.06 -3.52 -14.49
N GLN A 86 -20.43 -2.70 -15.48
CA GLN A 86 -19.85 -2.80 -16.82
C GLN A 86 -18.36 -2.47 -16.83
N GLU A 87 -17.93 -1.42 -16.12
CA GLU A 87 -16.51 -1.06 -16.04
C GLU A 87 -15.65 -2.19 -15.43
N ARG A 88 -16.20 -2.93 -14.44
CA ARG A 88 -15.52 -4.11 -13.88
C ARG A 88 -15.45 -5.26 -14.88
N LYS A 89 -16.56 -5.57 -15.57
CA LYS A 89 -16.59 -6.62 -16.60
C LYS A 89 -15.60 -6.31 -17.72
N ASP A 90 -15.59 -5.08 -18.23
CA ASP A 90 -14.64 -4.63 -19.23
C ASP A 90 -13.19 -4.73 -18.75
N GLN A 91 -12.94 -4.39 -17.48
CA GLN A 91 -11.60 -4.50 -16.90
C GLN A 91 -11.16 -5.96 -16.76
N GLU A 92 -12.06 -6.85 -16.34
CA GLU A 92 -11.81 -8.29 -16.26
C GLU A 92 -11.56 -8.90 -17.64
N GLU A 93 -12.37 -8.55 -18.65
CA GLU A 93 -12.19 -8.98 -20.03
C GLU A 93 -10.87 -8.47 -20.62
N ARG A 94 -10.50 -7.20 -20.40
CA ARG A 94 -9.17 -6.67 -20.79
C ARG A 94 -8.00 -7.35 -20.07
N THR A 95 -8.24 -7.83 -18.86
CA THR A 95 -7.21 -8.55 -18.08
C THR A 95 -7.05 -9.97 -18.61
N LYS A 96 -8.17 -10.67 -18.88
CA LYS A 96 -8.18 -12.00 -19.51
C LYS A 96 -7.58 -11.98 -20.91
N SER A 97 -7.91 -10.98 -21.71
CA SER A 97 -7.40 -10.85 -23.08
C SER A 97 -5.89 -10.61 -23.13
N GLY A 98 -5.29 -10.11 -22.05
CA GLY A 98 -3.86 -9.82 -21.95
C GLY A 98 -3.40 -8.67 -22.85
N GLU A 99 -4.28 -8.04 -23.62
CA GLU A 99 -3.94 -7.01 -24.60
C GLU A 99 -3.29 -5.79 -23.95
N GLY A 100 -3.78 -5.40 -22.77
CA GLY A 100 -3.20 -4.31 -21.99
C GLY A 100 -1.77 -4.61 -21.55
N HIS A 101 -1.47 -5.87 -21.21
CA HIS A 101 -0.12 -6.31 -20.87
C HIS A 101 0.78 -6.28 -22.12
N ARG A 102 0.32 -6.90 -23.22
CA ARG A 102 1.02 -6.94 -24.50
C ARG A 102 1.38 -5.53 -24.99
N ARG A 103 0.41 -4.62 -25.03
CA ARG A 103 0.63 -3.22 -25.43
C ARG A 103 1.65 -2.51 -24.54
N ARG A 104 1.61 -2.71 -23.23
CA ARG A 104 2.57 -2.10 -22.31
C ARG A 104 3.98 -2.65 -22.52
N GLU A 105 4.09 -3.93 -22.82
CA GLU A 105 5.34 -4.60 -23.12
C GLU A 105 5.94 -4.12 -24.44
N GLU A 106 5.15 -4.02 -25.51
CA GLU A 106 5.56 -3.45 -26.80
C GLU A 106 6.07 -2.01 -26.66
N LEU A 107 5.36 -1.16 -25.91
CA LEU A 107 5.79 0.22 -25.64
C LEU A 107 7.10 0.28 -24.83
N TRP A 108 7.32 -0.67 -23.92
CA TRP A 108 8.57 -0.77 -23.19
C TRP A 108 9.71 -1.25 -24.10
N GLN A 109 9.50 -2.27 -24.92
CA GLN A 109 10.50 -2.76 -25.87
C GLN A 109 10.88 -1.69 -26.90
N LYS A 110 9.91 -0.91 -27.39
CA LYS A 110 10.18 0.21 -28.29
C LYS A 110 11.07 1.26 -27.63
N ARG A 111 10.81 1.62 -26.37
CA ARG A 111 11.67 2.53 -25.59
C ARG A 111 13.06 1.97 -25.32
N MET A 112 13.15 0.67 -25.03
CA MET A 112 14.44 -0.02 -24.87
C MET A 112 15.27 0.10 -26.16
N ARG A 113 14.70 -0.27 -27.30
CA ARG A 113 15.41 -0.20 -28.60
C ARG A 113 15.81 1.23 -28.99
N SER A 114 14.99 2.23 -28.66
CA SER A 114 15.31 3.62 -29.04
C SER A 114 16.38 4.27 -28.17
N SER A 115 16.52 3.85 -26.92
CA SER A 115 17.29 4.56 -25.90
C SER A 115 18.47 3.75 -25.34
N ALA A 116 18.33 2.43 -25.20
CA ALA A 116 19.31 1.61 -24.52
C ALA A 116 20.60 1.43 -25.34
N ASP A 117 20.51 1.39 -26.68
CA ASP A 117 21.69 1.29 -27.57
C ASP A 117 22.62 2.50 -27.46
N LYS A 118 22.09 3.65 -27.05
CA LYS A 118 22.83 4.91 -26.88
C LYS A 118 23.26 5.14 -25.43
N SER A 119 22.96 4.20 -24.54
CA SER A 119 23.18 4.32 -23.10
C SER A 119 24.26 3.36 -22.62
N PHE A 120 24.76 3.63 -21.42
CA PHE A 120 25.63 2.71 -20.70
C PHE A 120 24.90 1.43 -20.31
N ARG A 121 25.67 0.37 -20.04
CA ARG A 121 25.19 -0.92 -19.56
C ARG A 121 25.54 -1.08 -18.09
N VAL A 122 24.65 -1.70 -17.32
CA VAL A 122 24.84 -1.97 -15.89
C VAL A 122 24.83 -3.48 -15.70
N CYS A 123 25.86 -4.02 -15.06
CA CYS A 123 25.90 -5.41 -14.64
C CYS A 123 25.91 -5.47 -13.11
N VAL A 124 24.98 -6.22 -12.52
CA VAL A 124 24.96 -6.54 -11.10
C VAL A 124 25.62 -7.89 -10.92
N ASP A 125 26.76 -7.92 -10.22
CA ASP A 125 27.45 -9.18 -9.93
C ASP A 125 26.92 -9.83 -8.65
N CYS A 126 26.39 -11.04 -8.78
CA CYS A 126 25.84 -11.84 -7.68
C CYS A 126 26.75 -13.01 -7.28
N SER A 127 28.04 -12.99 -7.66
CA SER A 127 29.01 -14.06 -7.35
C SER A 127 29.24 -14.31 -5.85
N PHE A 128 28.84 -13.37 -4.98
CA PHE A 128 29.04 -13.45 -3.52
C PHE A 128 27.84 -13.99 -2.75
N GLU A 129 26.87 -14.62 -3.42
CA GLU A 129 25.66 -15.17 -2.80
C GLU A 129 25.93 -16.12 -1.63
N GLU A 130 26.94 -17.00 -1.77
CA GLU A 130 27.30 -17.98 -0.75
C GLU A 130 27.82 -17.36 0.56
N LYS A 131 28.24 -16.08 0.51
CA LYS A 131 28.72 -15.35 1.68
C LYS A 131 27.60 -14.57 2.39
N MET A 132 26.38 -14.59 1.86
CA MET A 132 25.24 -13.88 2.41
C MET A 132 24.33 -14.80 3.23
N THR A 133 23.75 -14.24 4.29
CA THR A 133 22.67 -14.88 5.03
C THR A 133 21.37 -14.85 4.22
N PHE A 134 20.41 -15.71 4.57
CA PHE A 134 19.09 -15.75 3.93
C PHE A 134 18.36 -14.39 3.94
N LYS A 135 18.53 -13.58 5.00
CA LYS A 135 17.91 -12.24 5.08
C LYS A 135 18.53 -11.28 4.07
N GLU A 136 19.84 -11.35 3.90
CA GLU A 136 20.57 -10.53 2.93
C GLU A 136 20.24 -10.95 1.50
N ILE A 137 20.12 -12.26 1.24
CA ILE A 137 19.66 -12.80 -0.04
C ILE A 137 18.25 -12.30 -0.40
N ASN A 138 17.31 -12.32 0.56
CA ASN A 138 15.98 -11.74 0.34
C ASN A 138 16.02 -10.23 0.06
N SER A 139 16.88 -9.51 0.77
CA SER A 139 17.08 -8.08 0.54
C SER A 139 17.64 -7.84 -0.86
N LEU A 140 18.61 -8.65 -1.30
CA LEU A 140 19.22 -8.58 -2.63
C LEU A 140 18.19 -8.85 -3.74
N SER A 141 17.38 -9.90 -3.64
CA SER A 141 16.36 -10.21 -4.66
C SER A 141 15.36 -9.07 -4.81
N LEU A 142 15.01 -8.41 -3.70
CA LEU A 142 14.13 -7.26 -3.70
C LEU A 142 14.79 -6.03 -4.32
N GLN A 143 16.07 -5.78 -4.01
CA GLN A 143 16.84 -4.69 -4.60
C GLN A 143 16.97 -4.84 -6.13
N ILE A 144 17.28 -6.05 -6.63
CA ILE A 144 17.35 -6.35 -8.07
C ILE A 144 15.99 -6.07 -8.74
N ARG A 145 14.89 -6.51 -8.13
CA ARG A 145 13.52 -6.21 -8.60
C ARG A 145 13.25 -4.71 -8.65
N TYR A 146 13.69 -3.97 -7.63
CA TYR A 146 13.55 -2.51 -7.62
C TYR A 146 14.37 -1.84 -8.72
N CYS A 147 15.62 -2.26 -8.95
CA CYS A 147 16.44 -1.77 -10.06
C CYS A 147 15.75 -1.99 -11.41
N TYR A 148 15.24 -3.19 -11.67
CA TYR A 148 14.51 -3.49 -12.89
C TYR A 148 13.24 -2.64 -13.03
N ALA A 149 12.42 -2.55 -11.98
CA ALA A 149 11.19 -1.76 -11.99
C ALA A 149 11.46 -0.26 -12.17
N ALA A 150 12.53 0.26 -11.56
CA ALA A 150 12.97 1.64 -11.75
C ALA A 150 13.42 1.89 -13.20
N ASN A 151 14.20 0.97 -13.77
CA ASN A 151 14.64 1.03 -15.16
C ASN A 151 13.44 0.98 -16.14
N LYS A 152 12.45 0.11 -15.91
CA LYS A 152 11.23 0.00 -16.74
C LYS A 152 10.38 1.28 -16.73
N ARG A 153 10.46 2.07 -15.65
CA ARG A 153 9.76 3.36 -15.51
C ARG A 153 10.60 4.56 -15.95
N SER A 154 11.90 4.41 -16.15
CA SER A 154 12.77 5.53 -16.48
C SER A 154 12.45 6.06 -17.89
N LYS A 155 12.79 7.33 -18.13
CA LYS A 155 12.67 7.95 -19.46
C LYS A 155 13.72 7.37 -20.42
N ASN A 156 14.92 7.11 -19.89
CA ASN A 156 16.07 6.59 -20.60
C ASN A 156 16.45 5.24 -19.97
N PRO A 157 15.84 4.14 -20.43
CA PRO A 157 16.15 2.83 -19.89
C PRO A 157 17.53 2.35 -20.39
N VAL A 158 18.19 1.56 -19.55
CA VAL A 158 19.53 1.01 -19.78
C VAL A 158 19.51 -0.50 -19.89
N TYR A 159 20.52 -1.10 -20.51
CA TYR A 159 20.71 -2.55 -20.43
C TYR A 159 21.18 -2.92 -19.03
N LEU A 160 20.34 -3.66 -18.31
CA LEU A 160 20.64 -4.19 -16.98
C LEU A 160 20.82 -5.70 -17.09
N SER A 161 22.02 -6.20 -16.81
CA SER A 161 22.33 -7.62 -16.69
C SER A 161 22.62 -7.98 -15.24
N VAL A 162 22.35 -9.23 -14.88
CA VAL A 162 22.73 -9.79 -13.59
C VAL A 162 23.62 -10.99 -13.88
N SER A 163 24.85 -10.98 -13.37
CA SER A 163 25.80 -12.08 -13.52
C SER A 163 25.80 -12.97 -12.28
N SER A 164 26.13 -14.25 -12.48
CA SER A 164 26.34 -15.20 -11.37
C SER A 164 25.12 -15.36 -10.45
N LEU A 165 23.90 -15.19 -10.98
CA LEU A 165 22.66 -15.35 -10.22
C LEU A 165 22.35 -16.84 -10.04
N ASN A 166 22.65 -17.37 -8.86
CA ASN A 166 22.54 -18.78 -8.54
C ASN A 166 21.59 -19.00 -7.35
N GLY A 167 21.63 -20.22 -6.79
CA GLY A 167 21.14 -20.51 -5.45
C GLY A 167 19.70 -20.08 -5.13
N GLN A 168 19.56 -19.43 -3.97
CA GLN A 168 18.27 -19.04 -3.40
C GLN A 168 17.77 -17.71 -4.00
N THR A 169 18.67 -16.83 -4.44
CA THR A 169 18.32 -15.51 -4.99
C THR A 169 17.53 -15.64 -6.30
N ARG A 170 17.80 -16.66 -7.12
CA ARG A 170 17.03 -16.94 -8.35
C ARG A 170 15.57 -17.34 -8.08
N THR A 171 15.29 -17.90 -6.91
CA THR A 171 14.00 -18.52 -6.58
C THR A 171 13.06 -17.55 -5.81
N LEU A 172 13.55 -16.38 -5.38
CA LEU A 172 12.88 -15.41 -4.49
C LEU A 172 12.45 -14.10 -5.19
#